data_AF-A0A2R6FSQ3-F1
#
_entry.id   AF-A0A2R6FSQ3-F1
#
_cell.length_a   1.000
_cell.length_b   1.000
_cell.length_c   1.000
_cell.angle_alpha   90.00
_cell.angle_beta   90.00
_cell.angle_gamma   90.00
#
_symmetry.space_group_name_H-M   'P 1'
#
loop_
_entity.id
_entity.type
_entity.pdbx_description
1 polymer ?
#
loop_
_entity_poly.entity_id
_entity_poly.type
_entity_poly.pdbx_seq_one_letter_code
_entity_poly.pdbx_strand_id
1 'polypeptide(L)'
;MTTMFFDVDGTLVRWPGEYGPIVREAVERTVGTAEEAWLDRYNDRFYHHFGTFVEDPYRRAFADICAAFDLDADPAELAESLLECEFAAVEPVPGVADAVAKLADRHTLGILTNGIPEVQFGKVERQGFLEYFDVRVASHDPAIAATKPDAAIY
;
A
#
# COMPACT_ATOMS: atom_id res chain seq x y z
N MET A 1 -29.57 8.05 6.96
CA MET A 1 -28.11 8.13 7.17
C MET A 1 -27.47 7.65 5.89
N THR A 2 -26.61 8.45 5.27
CA THR A 2 -25.90 8.09 4.03
C THR A 2 -24.54 7.49 4.38
N THR A 3 -24.06 6.58 3.53
CA THR A 3 -22.72 5.99 3.64
C THR A 3 -21.76 6.72 2.70
N MET A 4 -20.56 7.05 3.18
CA MET A 4 -19.52 7.71 2.39
C MET A 4 -18.27 6.85 2.31
N PHE A 5 -17.82 6.53 1.09
CA PHE A 5 -16.59 5.78 0.87
C PHE A 5 -15.45 6.71 0.50
N PHE A 6 -14.28 6.46 1.08
CA PHE A 6 -13.05 7.22 0.85
C PHE A 6 -11.97 6.30 0.27
N ASP A 7 -11.18 6.85 -0.65
CA ASP A 7 -9.92 6.21 -1.02
C ASP A 7 -8.87 6.37 0.10
N VAL A 8 -7.76 5.63 0.02
CA VAL A 8 -6.67 5.72 1.01
C VAL A 8 -5.59 6.68 0.53
N ASP A 9 -4.77 6.28 -0.44
CA ASP A 9 -3.63 7.08 -0.90
C ASP A 9 -4.10 8.35 -1.61
N GLY A 10 -3.53 9.49 -1.23
CA GLY A 10 -3.88 10.83 -1.72
C GLY A 10 -5.19 11.40 -1.15
N THR A 11 -5.94 10.63 -0.32
CA THR A 11 -7.23 11.06 0.24
C THR A 11 -7.23 11.03 1.77
N LEU A 12 -6.98 9.86 2.37
CA LEU A 12 -6.86 9.71 3.83
C LEU A 12 -5.42 9.88 4.28
N VAL A 13 -4.48 9.38 3.48
CA VAL A 13 -3.05 9.46 3.76
C VAL A 13 -2.30 9.90 2.52
N ARG A 14 -1.07 10.38 2.68
CA ARG A 14 -0.22 10.82 1.58
C ARG A 14 1.25 10.50 1.85
N TRP A 15 2.01 10.51 0.77
CA TRP A 15 3.46 10.55 0.79
C TRP A 15 3.91 12.01 0.69
N PRO A 16 4.84 12.49 1.54
CA PRO A 16 5.39 13.84 1.42
C PRO A 16 6.39 13.96 0.25
N GLY A 17 6.82 12.83 -0.33
CA GLY A 17 7.78 12.78 -1.43
C GLY A 17 7.49 11.67 -2.44
N GLU A 18 8.48 11.35 -3.27
CA GLU A 18 8.39 10.30 -4.29
C GLU A 18 8.51 8.90 -3.67
N TYR A 19 7.90 7.91 -4.31
CA TYR A 19 7.93 6.51 -3.85
C TYR A 19 9.27 5.82 -4.12
N GLY A 20 9.98 6.19 -5.19
CA GLY A 20 11.28 5.59 -5.57
C GLY A 20 12.33 5.60 -4.45
N PRO A 21 12.55 6.72 -3.75
CA PRO A 21 13.42 6.78 -2.57
C PRO A 21 13.07 5.79 -1.45
N ILE A 22 11.78 5.47 -1.26
CA ILE A 22 11.32 4.51 -0.24
C ILE A 22 11.76 3.10 -0.61
N VAL A 23 11.59 2.70 -1.88
CA VAL A 23 12.05 1.39 -2.39
C VAL A 23 13.57 1.29 -2.29
N ARG A 24 14.28 2.35 -2.68
CA ARG A 24 15.74 2.43 -2.57
C ARG A 24 16.20 2.21 -1.13
N GLU A 25 15.62 2.93 -0.18
CA GLU A 25 15.97 2.82 1.23
C GLU A 25 15.77 1.40 1.75
N ALA A 26 14.65 0.75 1.40
CA ALA A 26 14.38 -0.62 1.81
C ALA A 26 15.42 -1.62 1.30
N VAL A 27 15.79 -1.50 0.02
CA VAL A 27 16.83 -2.35 -0.59
C VAL A 27 18.20 -2.07 0.03
N GLU A 28 18.56 -0.80 0.23
CA GLU A 28 19.85 -0.42 0.84
C GLU A 28 19.96 -0.91 2.30
N ARG A 29 18.86 -0.93 3.07
CA ARG A 29 18.84 -1.46 4.44
C ARG A 29 19.14 -2.96 4.49
N THR A 30 18.68 -3.74 3.51
CA THR A 30 18.83 -5.20 3.49
C THR A 30 20.10 -5.64 2.76
N VAL A 31 20.42 -5.05 1.60
CA VAL A 31 21.52 -5.46 0.72
C VAL A 31 22.78 -4.61 0.92
N GLY A 32 22.65 -3.43 1.55
CA GLY A 32 23.74 -2.46 1.74
C GLY A 32 23.98 -1.53 0.54
N THR A 33 23.31 -1.77 -0.60
CA THR A 33 23.34 -0.91 -1.77
C THR A 33 22.07 -1.10 -2.60
N ALA A 34 21.78 -0.18 -3.52
CA ALA A 34 20.71 -0.34 -4.51
C ALA A 34 21.11 0.27 -5.85
N GLU A 35 20.97 -0.51 -6.92
CA GLU A 35 21.15 -0.04 -8.30
C GLU A 35 19.81 0.32 -8.94
N GLU A 36 19.78 1.36 -9.78
CA GLU A 36 18.55 1.79 -10.48
C GLU A 36 17.90 0.65 -11.27
N ALA A 37 18.71 -0.20 -11.92
CA ALA A 37 18.20 -1.35 -12.68
C ALA A 37 17.44 -2.35 -11.80
N TRP A 38 17.80 -2.49 -10.52
CA TRP A 38 17.09 -3.37 -9.58
C TRP A 38 15.75 -2.77 -9.19
N LEU A 39 15.71 -1.45 -8.93
CA LEU A 39 14.50 -0.72 -8.56
C LEU A 39 13.50 -0.65 -9.70
N ASP A 40 13.96 -0.37 -10.92
CA ASP A 40 13.14 -0.39 -12.12
C ASP A 40 12.53 -1.78 -12.35
N ARG A 41 13.35 -2.83 -12.22
CA ARG A 41 12.88 -4.21 -12.34
C ARG A 41 11.90 -4.58 -11.24
N TYR A 42 12.15 -4.18 -10.00
CA TYR A 42 11.23 -4.39 -8.89
C TYR A 42 9.88 -3.76 -9.19
N ASN A 43 9.84 -2.49 -9.61
CA ASN A 43 8.60 -1.78 -9.91
C ASN A 43 7.81 -2.47 -11.05
N ASP A 44 8.48 -2.83 -12.15
CA ASP A 44 7.86 -3.58 -13.26
C ASP A 44 7.22 -4.89 -12.77
N ARG A 45 7.96 -5.66 -11.97
CA ARG A 45 7.49 -6.96 -11.46
C ARG A 45 6.40 -6.80 -10.40
N PHE A 46 6.49 -5.80 -9.55
CA PHE A 46 5.46 -5.48 -8.57
C PHE A 46 4.13 -5.18 -9.26
N TYR A 47 4.11 -4.24 -10.23
CA TYR A 47 2.87 -3.90 -10.94
C TYR A 47 2.32 -5.08 -11.75
N HIS A 48 3.18 -5.93 -12.30
CA HIS A 48 2.75 -7.16 -12.94
C HIS A 48 2.04 -8.10 -11.96
N HIS A 49 2.67 -8.44 -10.83
CA HIS A 49 2.09 -9.35 -9.84
C HIS A 49 0.83 -8.78 -9.21
N PHE A 50 0.86 -7.49 -8.85
CA PHE A 50 -0.28 -6.74 -8.34
C PHE A 50 -1.46 -6.77 -9.33
N GLY A 51 -1.21 -6.48 -10.60
CA GLY A 51 -2.25 -6.55 -11.64
C GLY A 51 -2.87 -7.93 -11.86
N THR A 52 -2.22 -8.99 -11.36
CA THR A 52 -2.71 -10.38 -11.42
C THR A 52 -3.25 -10.92 -10.10
N PHE A 53 -3.36 -10.08 -9.05
CA PHE A 53 -3.86 -10.46 -7.73
C PHE A 53 -3.12 -11.64 -7.08
N VAL A 54 -1.80 -11.71 -7.28
CA VAL A 54 -0.98 -12.69 -6.57
C VAL A 54 -0.99 -12.36 -5.06
N GLU A 55 -1.02 -13.39 -4.21
CA GLU A 55 -1.15 -13.29 -2.74
C GLU A 55 -0.13 -12.35 -2.06
N ASP A 56 1.08 -12.20 -2.63
CA ASP A 56 2.15 -11.38 -2.07
C ASP A 56 3.00 -10.77 -3.19
N PRO A 57 2.55 -9.67 -3.83
CA PRO A 57 3.24 -9.09 -4.98
C PRO A 57 4.59 -8.45 -4.59
N TYR A 58 4.73 -8.00 -3.34
CA TYR A 58 5.98 -7.43 -2.80
C TYR A 58 7.10 -8.48 -2.83
N ARG A 59 6.90 -9.60 -2.11
CA ARG A 59 7.90 -10.67 -2.05
C ARG A 59 8.13 -11.32 -3.40
N ARG A 60 7.10 -11.43 -4.24
CA ARG A 60 7.23 -12.01 -5.59
C ARG A 60 8.05 -11.13 -6.50
N ALA A 61 7.88 -9.81 -6.43
CA ALA A 61 8.72 -8.88 -7.16
C ALA A 61 10.17 -8.93 -6.66
N PHE A 62 10.40 -8.99 -5.35
CA PHE A 62 11.75 -9.14 -4.81
C PHE A 62 12.40 -10.48 -5.18
N ALA A 63 11.64 -11.58 -5.21
CA ALA A 63 12.16 -12.88 -5.65
C ALA A 63 12.61 -12.84 -7.12
N ASP A 64 11.87 -12.13 -7.97
CA ASP A 64 12.23 -11.95 -9.38
C ASP A 64 13.52 -11.13 -9.54
N ILE A 65 13.74 -10.10 -8.71
CA ILE A 65 15.00 -9.32 -8.78
C ILE A 65 16.18 -10.10 -8.21
N CYS A 66 16.02 -10.81 -7.08
CA CYS A 66 17.10 -11.62 -6.51
C CYS A 66 17.56 -12.68 -7.52
N ALA A 67 16.64 -13.33 -8.21
CA ALA A 67 16.97 -14.30 -9.26
C ALA A 67 17.58 -13.65 -10.51
N ALA A 68 17.13 -12.45 -10.91
CA ALA A 68 17.60 -11.79 -12.13
C ALA A 68 19.00 -11.18 -11.99
N PHE A 69 19.37 -10.73 -10.79
CA PHE A 69 20.62 -10.03 -10.52
C PHE A 69 21.56 -10.80 -9.57
N ASP A 70 21.23 -12.05 -9.22
CA ASP A 70 22.00 -12.92 -8.31
C ASP A 70 22.26 -12.25 -6.95
N LEU A 71 21.22 -11.62 -6.39
CA LEU A 71 21.32 -10.95 -5.09
C LEU A 71 21.25 -11.97 -3.96
N ASP A 72 22.25 -11.95 -3.09
CA ASP A 72 22.30 -12.75 -1.86
C ASP A 72 21.46 -12.08 -0.75
N ALA A 73 20.14 -12.08 -0.94
CA ALA A 73 19.18 -11.49 0.00
C ALA A 73 17.88 -12.30 0.03
N ASP A 74 17.23 -12.38 1.19
CA ASP A 74 15.91 -13.00 1.32
C ASP A 74 14.83 -12.05 0.75
N PRO A 75 14.05 -12.47 -0.26
CA PRO A 75 12.94 -11.67 -0.78
C PRO A 75 11.88 -11.30 0.27
N ALA A 76 11.71 -12.13 1.31
CA ALA A 76 10.78 -11.83 2.40
C ALA A 76 11.29 -10.68 3.27
N GLU A 77 12.58 -10.67 3.59
CA GLU A 77 13.22 -9.59 4.36
C GLU A 77 13.19 -8.26 3.60
N LEU A 78 13.42 -8.30 2.28
CA LEU A 78 13.28 -7.13 1.41
C LEU A 78 11.85 -6.58 1.39
N ALA A 79 10.85 -7.47 1.28
CA ALA A 79 9.44 -7.09 1.30
C ALA A 79 9.04 -6.47 2.64
N GLU A 80 9.46 -7.07 3.76
CA GLU A 80 9.22 -6.54 5.10
C GLU A 80 9.86 -5.16 5.28
N SER A 81 11.14 -5.02 4.91
CA SER A 81 11.87 -3.75 4.92
C SER A 81 11.15 -2.66 4.12
N LEU A 82 10.60 -3.01 2.94
CA LEU A 82 9.82 -2.06 2.15
C LEU A 82 8.52 -1.66 2.82
N LEU A 83 7.76 -2.60 3.39
CA LEU A 83 6.54 -2.28 4.11
C LEU A 83 6.81 -1.40 5.34
N GLU A 84 7.91 -1.62 6.05
CA GLU A 84 8.34 -0.76 7.14
C GLU A 84 8.67 0.67 6.66
N CYS A 85 9.44 0.80 5.58
CA CYS A 85 9.76 2.10 4.99
C CYS A 85 8.49 2.81 4.49
N GLU A 86 7.58 2.07 3.87
CA GLU A 86 6.27 2.56 3.46
C GLU A 86 5.49 3.11 4.66
N PHE A 87 5.29 2.31 5.71
CA PHE A 87 4.56 2.77 6.87
C PHE A 87 5.21 3.96 7.59
N ALA A 88 6.54 4.06 7.56
CA ALA A 88 7.27 5.17 8.17
C ALA A 88 7.14 6.48 7.38
N ALA A 89 7.00 6.42 6.05
CA ALA A 89 6.94 7.60 5.20
C ALA A 89 5.51 8.12 4.95
N VAL A 90 4.47 7.34 5.27
CA VAL A 90 3.07 7.80 5.17
C VAL A 90 2.72 8.78 6.29
N GLU A 91 2.08 9.88 5.92
CA GLU A 91 1.46 10.84 6.85
C GLU A 91 -0.03 11.08 6.52
N PRO A 92 -0.85 11.53 7.47
CA PRO A 92 -2.24 11.83 7.18
C PRO A 92 -2.35 13.05 6.26
N VAL A 93 -3.36 13.06 5.39
CA VAL A 93 -3.68 14.28 4.62
C VAL A 93 -4.02 15.41 5.61
N PRO A 94 -3.49 16.65 5.45
CA PRO A 94 -3.71 17.72 6.43
C PRO A 94 -5.19 17.97 6.74
N GLY A 95 -5.55 17.90 8.02
CA GLY A 95 -6.91 18.12 8.51
C GLY A 95 -7.87 16.93 8.33
N VAL A 96 -7.40 15.80 7.79
CA VAL A 96 -8.27 14.65 7.48
C VAL A 96 -8.83 13.98 8.72
N ALA A 97 -8.06 13.87 9.81
CA ALA A 97 -8.51 13.24 11.05
C ALA A 97 -9.72 13.99 11.64
N ASP A 98 -9.64 15.32 11.70
CA ASP A 98 -10.75 16.18 12.14
C ASP A 98 -11.97 16.08 11.22
N ALA A 99 -11.74 15.98 9.91
CA ALA A 99 -12.82 15.85 8.93
C ALA A 99 -13.53 14.49 9.06
N VAL A 100 -12.77 13.40 9.17
CA VAL A 100 -13.27 12.03 9.37
C VAL A 100 -14.12 11.96 10.65
N ALA A 101 -13.61 12.46 11.78
CA ALA A 101 -14.36 12.45 13.04
C ALA A 101 -15.72 13.18 12.91
N LYS A 102 -15.75 14.38 12.33
CA LYS A 102 -16.98 15.17 12.12
C LYS A 102 -17.96 14.53 11.12
N LEU A 103 -17.46 13.73 10.19
CA LEU A 103 -18.29 13.01 9.23
C LEU A 103 -18.88 11.75 9.86
N ALA A 104 -18.10 11.03 10.67
CA ALA A 104 -18.54 9.84 11.39
C ALA A 104 -19.72 10.13 12.35
N ASP A 105 -19.79 11.34 12.91
CA ASP A 105 -20.94 11.78 13.73
C ASP A 105 -22.28 11.81 12.99
N ARG A 106 -22.26 11.84 11.64
CA ARG A 106 -23.46 12.09 10.80
C ARG A 106 -23.67 11.05 9.69
N HIS A 107 -22.65 10.26 9.39
CA HIS A 107 -22.59 9.34 8.27
C HIS A 107 -21.88 8.06 8.69
N THR A 108 -22.28 6.93 8.10
CA THR A 108 -21.45 5.72 8.10
C THR A 108 -20.29 5.95 7.15
N LEU A 109 -19.06 5.69 7.58
CA LEU A 109 -17.89 5.83 6.72
C LEU A 109 -17.38 4.47 6.29
N GLY A 110 -16.90 4.41 5.05
CA GLY A 110 -16.21 3.25 4.51
C GLY A 110 -14.92 3.61 3.79
N ILE A 111 -14.05 2.63 3.63
CA ILE A 111 -12.85 2.70 2.79
C ILE A 111 -13.10 1.88 1.52
N LEU A 112 -12.75 2.43 0.36
CA LEU A 112 -12.72 1.73 -0.92
C LEU A 112 -11.42 2.06 -1.66
N THR A 113 -10.49 1.12 -1.72
CA THR A 113 -9.12 1.37 -2.18
C THR A 113 -8.57 0.31 -3.12
N ASN A 114 -7.69 0.73 -4.03
CA ASN A 114 -6.90 -0.18 -4.85
C ASN A 114 -5.59 -0.48 -4.11
N GLY A 115 -5.50 -1.65 -3.50
CA GLY A 115 -4.32 -2.11 -2.79
C GLY A 115 -4.57 -3.39 -2.00
N ILE A 116 -3.52 -3.83 -1.33
CA ILE A 116 -3.51 -4.97 -0.40
C ILE A 116 -4.20 -4.56 0.90
N PRO A 117 -5.20 -5.32 1.40
CA PRO A 117 -5.97 -4.95 2.60
C PRO A 117 -5.09 -4.58 3.80
N GLU A 118 -4.11 -5.41 4.12
CA GLU A 118 -3.21 -5.26 5.27
C GLU A 118 -2.37 -3.98 5.16
N VAL A 119 -1.90 -3.67 3.95
CA VAL A 119 -1.09 -2.47 3.69
C VAL A 119 -1.98 -1.21 3.75
N GLN A 120 -3.09 -1.20 3.03
CA GLN A 120 -3.92 -0.01 2.90
C GLN A 120 -4.63 0.35 4.20
N PHE A 121 -5.19 -0.63 4.90
CA PHE A 121 -5.82 -0.37 6.20
C PHE A 121 -4.78 -0.12 7.27
N GLY A 122 -3.63 -0.80 7.24
CA GLY A 122 -2.50 -0.54 8.14
C GLY A 122 -1.98 0.90 8.06
N LYS A 123 -1.93 1.49 6.85
CA LYS A 123 -1.57 2.91 6.68
C LYS A 123 -2.49 3.82 7.48
N VAL A 124 -3.80 3.59 7.41
CA VAL A 124 -4.81 4.39 8.13
C VAL A 124 -4.81 4.09 9.63
N GLU A 125 -4.61 2.83 10.02
CA GLU A 125 -4.53 2.40 11.42
C GLU A 125 -3.39 3.09 12.16
N ARG A 126 -2.21 3.17 11.55
CA ARG A 126 -1.04 3.82 12.14
C ARG A 126 -1.22 5.32 12.33
N GLN A 127 -2.14 5.96 11.61
CA GLN A 127 -2.51 7.35 11.84
C GLN A 127 -3.62 7.54 12.88
N GLY A 128 -4.17 6.45 13.43
CA GLY A 128 -5.07 6.48 14.59
C GLY A 128 -6.52 6.82 14.30
N PHE A 129 -6.99 6.65 13.05
CA PHE A 129 -8.38 6.96 12.70
C PHE A 129 -9.08 5.89 11.85
N LEU A 130 -8.54 4.68 11.80
CA LEU A 130 -9.17 3.55 11.10
C LEU A 130 -10.50 3.12 11.74
N GLU A 131 -10.67 3.33 13.05
CA GLU A 131 -11.87 2.93 13.80
C GLU A 131 -13.15 3.66 13.35
N TYR A 132 -13.04 4.81 12.68
CA TYR A 132 -14.18 5.54 12.14
C TYR A 132 -14.80 4.90 10.89
N PHE A 133 -14.14 3.89 10.29
CA PHE A 133 -14.60 3.23 9.07
C PHE A 133 -15.15 1.85 9.37
N ASP A 134 -16.48 1.74 9.31
CA ASP A 134 -17.25 0.52 9.58
C ASP A 134 -17.12 -0.52 8.45
N VAL A 135 -16.95 -0.04 7.22
CA VAL A 135 -16.87 -0.88 6.01
C VAL A 135 -15.53 -0.65 5.33
N ARG A 136 -14.80 -1.71 5.01
CA ARG A 136 -13.45 -1.60 4.43
C ARG A 136 -13.35 -2.55 3.25
N VAL A 137 -13.09 -2.00 2.07
CA VAL A 137 -13.07 -2.70 0.80
C VAL A 137 -11.73 -2.39 0.13
N ALA A 138 -10.94 -3.44 -0.13
CA ALA A 138 -9.65 -3.33 -0.79
C ALA A 138 -9.61 -4.29 -1.97
N SER A 139 -9.16 -3.80 -3.13
CA SER A 139 -9.20 -4.55 -4.39
C SER A 139 -8.54 -5.93 -4.35
N HIS A 140 -7.53 -6.11 -3.51
CA HIS A 140 -6.75 -7.35 -3.41
C HIS A 140 -7.22 -8.27 -2.28
N ASP A 141 -8.37 -7.98 -1.67
CA ASP A 141 -9.08 -9.02 -0.93
C ASP A 141 -9.41 -10.18 -1.89
N PRO A 142 -9.07 -11.43 -1.57
CA PRO A 142 -9.34 -12.59 -2.42
C PRO A 142 -10.82 -12.76 -2.79
N ALA A 143 -11.75 -12.23 -1.99
CA ALA A 143 -13.19 -12.25 -2.29
C ALA A 143 -13.61 -11.18 -3.31
N ILE A 144 -12.76 -10.18 -3.57
CA ILE A 144 -13.04 -9.04 -4.44
C ILE A 144 -12.28 -9.18 -5.76
N ALA A 145 -10.94 -9.27 -5.69
CA ALA A 145 -10.03 -9.42 -6.84
C ALA A 145 -10.39 -8.53 -8.06
N ALA A 146 -10.72 -7.26 -7.79
CA ALA A 146 -11.13 -6.27 -8.78
C ALA A 146 -10.65 -4.88 -8.34
N THR A 147 -10.13 -4.07 -9.26
CA THR A 147 -9.66 -2.70 -8.98
C THR A 147 -10.64 -1.67 -9.50
N LYS A 148 -10.77 -0.53 -8.80
CA LYS A 148 -11.40 0.67 -9.38
C LYS A 148 -10.71 1.00 -10.71
N PRO A 149 -11.43 1.35 -11.78
CA PRO A 149 -12.86 1.68 -11.83
C PRO A 149 -13.79 0.52 -12.23
N ASP A 150 -13.39 -0.75 -12.10
CA ASP A 150 -14.26 -1.89 -12.37
C ASP A 150 -15.52 -1.84 -11.49
N ALA A 151 -16.70 -2.07 -12.07
CA ALA A 151 -17.97 -2.03 -11.36
C ALA A 151 -18.06 -3.11 -10.26
N ALA A 152 -17.30 -4.21 -10.36
CA ALA A 152 -17.35 -5.32 -9.41
C ALA A 152 -16.84 -4.95 -8.00
N ILE A 153 -16.12 -3.84 -7.83
CA ILE A 153 -15.57 -3.41 -6.54
C ILE A 153 -16.52 -2.49 -5.73
N TYR A 154 -17.62 -2.02 -6.33
CA TYR A 154 -18.57 -1.07 -5.73
C TYR A 154 -19.82 -1.77 -5.18
#